data_AF-A0A925H8Q7-F1
#
_entry.id   AF-A0A925H8Q7-F1
#
_cell.length_a   1.000
_cell.length_b   1.000
_cell.length_c   1.000
_cell.angle_alpha   90.00
_cell.angle_beta   90.00
_cell.angle_gamma   90.00
#
_symmetry.space_group_name_H-M   'P 1'
#
loop_
_entity.id
_entity.type
_entity.pdbx_description
1 polymer ?
#
loop_
_entity_poly.entity_id
_entity_poly.type
_entity_poly.pdbx_seq_one_letter_code
_entity_poly.pdbx_strand_id
1 'polypeptide(L)'
;NARSLRIEASPSIAGTLFGALDYLTTFPYGCTEQTMSSFLPNVIVTQALQNIQTANVKDTNDIAKKVRKGLRRLYAFQHDDGGWGWWKDDTTTGWMTAYVVDGLVQAKRAGYDVDETRLENGRKALRKMLAENTDGSSADGSSAARTLDTRAYMAYALAESGDGEMKYLNELFASRAKLGAYGRALLALGLRERGDDSRAKSVASEIVSSAKAGGADAHWDNNVEATALSVKALSRLLPASEVLPKAARWLVQHRRFGYYWLSTRETAFAIFGLIDYLKVSRELEADYTVEVYVNGEQVLQRQMTGADASSGQVFKVQRRGGEVGASNEVRVVKRGRGMLYLATTLVHHTNDEQTAEQGVPQLKMHREYMRLKVVEKDDGLGWQLEPLNGDVRSGDIIVSRLRLEGEKAEYVMIEDPIPAGCEQVEEVSGISLNHDEKDWSDWYSSREFRDNRAVFFVNYFDGKAQFQYAMRVQVPGQFRVAPARVERMYEPDVRANSASAGMTILDK
;
A
#
# COMPACT_ATOMS: atom_id res chain seq x y z
N ASN A 1 -13.04 17.77 -24.62
CA ASN A 1 -14.39 17.42 -24.12
C ASN A 1 -14.30 16.39 -23.01
N ALA A 2 -14.80 16.72 -21.82
CA ALA A 2 -14.88 15.77 -20.71
C ALA A 2 -15.85 14.62 -21.04
N ARG A 3 -15.45 13.40 -20.71
CA ARG A 3 -16.24 12.18 -20.97
C ARG A 3 -17.09 11.82 -19.76
N SER A 4 -16.53 11.97 -18.56
CA SER A 4 -17.24 11.71 -17.32
C SER A 4 -16.63 12.39 -16.10
N LEU A 5 -17.48 12.84 -15.20
CA LEU A 5 -17.14 13.24 -13.84
C LEU A 5 -17.75 12.23 -12.87
N ARG A 6 -16.91 11.60 -12.04
CA ARG A 6 -17.34 10.69 -10.96
C ARG A 6 -17.03 11.33 -9.61
N ILE A 7 -17.98 11.26 -8.70
CA ILE A 7 -17.83 11.71 -7.32
C ILE A 7 -18.17 10.54 -6.43
N GLU A 8 -17.29 10.23 -5.48
CA GLU A 8 -17.47 9.16 -4.51
C GLU A 8 -17.40 9.74 -3.10
N ALA A 9 -18.40 9.40 -2.28
CA ALA A 9 -18.51 9.81 -0.90
C ALA A 9 -18.53 8.56 -0.01
N SER A 10 -17.65 8.52 1.00
CA SER A 10 -17.63 7.46 2.01
C SER A 10 -17.68 8.06 3.43
N PRO A 11 -18.53 7.53 4.32
CA PRO A 11 -18.62 7.99 5.71
C PRO A 11 -17.52 7.47 6.63
N SER A 12 -16.72 6.50 6.18
CA SER A 12 -15.61 5.98 6.98
C SER A 12 -14.56 5.26 6.13
N ILE A 13 -13.35 5.14 6.68
CA ILE A 13 -12.37 4.16 6.19
C ILE A 13 -12.70 2.72 6.59
N ALA A 14 -13.71 2.46 7.43
CA ALA A 14 -14.01 1.11 7.93
C ALA A 14 -14.27 0.09 6.81
N GLY A 15 -14.88 0.51 5.69
CA GLY A 15 -15.06 -0.32 4.49
C GLY A 15 -13.77 -0.97 3.99
N THR A 16 -12.64 -0.30 4.20
CA THR A 16 -11.32 -0.75 3.78
C THR A 16 -10.75 -1.86 4.66
N LEU A 17 -11.20 -1.92 5.92
CA LEU A 17 -10.82 -2.96 6.87
C LEU A 17 -11.52 -4.26 6.53
N PHE A 18 -12.83 -4.22 6.26
CA PHE A 18 -13.60 -5.46 6.03
C PHE A 18 -13.07 -6.30 4.86
N GLY A 19 -12.65 -5.67 3.76
CA GLY A 19 -11.99 -6.40 2.66
C GLY A 19 -10.66 -7.06 3.08
N ALA A 20 -9.88 -6.39 3.92
CA ALA A 20 -8.62 -6.93 4.46
C ALA A 20 -8.82 -8.04 5.48
N LEU A 21 -9.93 -8.00 6.20
CA LEU A 21 -10.32 -9.07 7.11
C LEU A 21 -10.69 -10.34 6.35
N ASP A 22 -11.43 -10.23 5.26
CA ASP A 22 -11.73 -11.38 4.40
C ASP A 22 -10.44 -12.03 3.87
N TYR A 23 -9.48 -11.23 3.37
CA TYR A 23 -8.18 -11.74 2.93
C TYR A 23 -7.45 -12.54 4.01
N LEU A 24 -7.30 -11.99 5.21
CA LEU A 24 -6.57 -12.64 6.31
C LEU A 24 -7.26 -13.91 6.81
N THR A 25 -8.58 -13.97 6.72
CA THR A 25 -9.33 -15.16 7.14
C THR A 25 -9.15 -16.36 6.19
N THR A 26 -8.66 -16.15 4.97
CA THR A 26 -8.51 -17.19 3.94
C THR A 26 -7.09 -17.74 3.81
N PHE A 27 -6.09 -17.16 4.49
CA PHE A 27 -4.68 -17.48 4.32
C PHE A 27 -4.26 -18.78 5.05
N PRO A 28 -3.86 -19.87 4.35
CA PRO A 28 -3.69 -21.17 4.98
C PRO A 28 -2.23 -21.72 4.94
N TYR A 29 -1.28 -21.23 5.77
CA TYR A 29 0.07 -21.82 5.87
C TYR A 29 0.70 -21.75 7.28
N GLY A 30 1.87 -22.39 7.46
CA GLY A 30 2.26 -23.09 8.69
C GLY A 30 3.46 -22.61 9.54
N CYS A 31 4.09 -21.47 9.27
CA CYS A 31 5.13 -20.89 10.15
C CYS A 31 4.54 -20.28 11.43
N THR A 32 5.35 -19.89 12.42
CA THR A 32 4.90 -19.10 13.59
C THR A 32 4.34 -17.74 13.12
N GLU A 33 5.08 -17.03 12.27
CA GLU A 33 4.66 -15.74 11.70
C GLU A 33 3.35 -15.89 10.93
N GLN A 34 3.24 -16.89 10.06
CA GLN A 34 2.03 -17.14 9.27
C GLN A 34 0.83 -17.53 10.16
N THR A 35 1.08 -18.28 11.22
CA THR A 35 0.07 -18.61 12.23
C THR A 35 -0.43 -17.33 12.90
N MET A 36 0.47 -16.45 13.32
CA MET A 36 0.14 -15.14 13.89
C MET A 36 -0.60 -14.24 12.90
N SER A 37 -0.16 -14.23 11.64
CA SER A 37 -0.74 -13.49 10.52
C SER A 37 -2.18 -13.89 10.19
N SER A 38 -2.59 -15.13 10.48
CA SER A 38 -4.00 -15.56 10.39
C SER A 38 -4.74 -15.45 11.72
N PHE A 39 -4.04 -15.54 12.85
CA PHE A 39 -4.61 -15.53 14.20
C PHE A 39 -4.94 -14.12 14.70
N LEU A 40 -3.97 -13.22 14.70
CA LEU A 40 -4.07 -11.89 15.29
C LEU A 40 -5.17 -11.04 14.64
N PRO A 41 -5.33 -11.02 13.30
CA PRO A 41 -6.44 -10.29 12.69
C PRO A 41 -7.79 -10.82 13.14
N ASN A 42 -7.99 -12.13 13.20
CA ASN A 42 -9.26 -12.73 13.65
C ASN A 42 -9.59 -12.33 15.09
N VAL A 43 -8.59 -12.29 15.97
CA VAL A 43 -8.73 -11.79 17.35
C VAL A 43 -9.13 -10.32 17.38
N ILE A 44 -8.42 -9.50 16.60
CA ILE A 44 -8.65 -8.06 16.51
C ILE A 44 -10.05 -7.77 15.94
N VAL A 45 -10.52 -8.54 14.95
CA VAL A 45 -11.89 -8.46 14.43
C VAL A 45 -12.89 -8.74 15.51
N THR A 46 -12.75 -9.84 16.23
CA THR A 46 -13.66 -10.18 17.32
C THR A 46 -13.79 -9.01 18.30
N GLN A 47 -12.66 -8.39 18.67
CA GLN A 47 -12.67 -7.21 19.53
C GLN A 47 -13.33 -5.99 18.87
N ALA A 48 -13.11 -5.75 17.57
CA ALA A 48 -13.74 -4.66 16.84
C ALA A 48 -15.26 -4.85 16.72
N LEU A 49 -15.73 -6.05 16.36
CA LEU A 49 -17.15 -6.38 16.22
C LEU A 49 -17.90 -6.30 17.55
N GLN A 50 -17.28 -6.72 18.66
CA GLN A 50 -17.85 -6.55 20.00
C GLN A 50 -18.11 -5.07 20.34
N ASN A 51 -17.29 -4.16 19.80
CA ASN A 51 -17.41 -2.72 20.03
C ASN A 51 -18.24 -1.99 18.97
N ILE A 52 -18.62 -2.66 17.87
CA ILE A 52 -19.36 -2.09 16.74
C ILE A 52 -20.63 -2.94 16.55
N GLN A 53 -21.71 -2.59 17.26
CA GLN A 53 -22.99 -3.33 17.28
C GLN A 53 -23.61 -3.55 15.88
N THR A 54 -23.21 -2.78 14.87
CA THR A 54 -23.77 -2.76 13.52
C THR A 54 -22.95 -3.51 12.46
N ALA A 55 -21.82 -4.12 12.82
CA ALA A 55 -20.96 -4.79 11.85
C ALA A 55 -21.42 -6.23 11.56
N ASN A 56 -22.08 -6.43 10.43
CA ASN A 56 -22.39 -7.77 9.89
C ASN A 56 -21.16 -8.34 9.17
N VAL A 57 -20.26 -9.01 9.90
CA VAL A 57 -19.29 -9.91 9.26
C VAL A 57 -20.03 -11.19 8.89
N LYS A 58 -19.92 -11.63 7.63
CA LYS A 58 -20.61 -12.83 7.14
C LYS A 58 -20.33 -14.02 8.08
N ASP A 59 -21.40 -14.73 8.43
CA ASP A 59 -21.44 -15.95 9.27
C ASP A 59 -20.51 -17.08 8.77
N THR A 60 -20.00 -16.97 7.54
CA THR A 60 -19.25 -18.01 6.82
C THR A 60 -17.81 -18.22 7.29
N ASN A 61 -17.31 -17.47 8.30
CA ASN A 61 -15.88 -17.44 8.61
C ASN A 61 -15.41 -18.17 9.88
N ASP A 62 -16.31 -18.74 10.70
CA ASP A 62 -16.03 -19.39 12.00
C ASP A 62 -14.75 -18.86 12.67
N ILE A 63 -14.74 -17.54 12.91
CA ILE A 63 -13.59 -16.78 13.41
C ILE A 63 -13.10 -17.43 14.70
N ALA A 64 -14.02 -17.84 15.58
CA ALA A 64 -13.70 -18.52 16.82
C ALA A 64 -12.95 -19.84 16.62
N LYS A 65 -13.32 -20.68 15.64
CA LYS A 65 -12.56 -21.89 15.30
C LYS A 65 -11.18 -21.57 14.74
N LYS A 66 -11.04 -20.53 13.92
CA LYS A 66 -9.73 -20.10 13.39
C LYS A 66 -8.81 -19.63 14.52
N VAL A 67 -9.32 -18.79 15.44
CA VAL A 67 -8.57 -18.34 16.63
C VAL A 67 -8.15 -19.54 17.50
N ARG A 68 -9.07 -20.45 17.84
CA ARG A 68 -8.75 -21.66 18.64
C ARG A 68 -7.72 -22.57 17.95
N LYS A 69 -7.78 -22.69 16.62
CA LYS A 69 -6.76 -23.42 15.85
C LYS A 69 -5.40 -22.73 15.91
N GLY A 70 -5.38 -21.39 15.79
CA GLY A 70 -4.19 -20.57 15.96
C GLY A 70 -3.54 -20.77 17.34
N LEU A 71 -4.31 -20.64 18.42
CA LEU A 71 -3.83 -20.86 19.80
C LEU A 71 -3.15 -22.22 19.96
N ARG A 72 -3.82 -23.31 19.55
CA ARG A 72 -3.24 -24.67 19.64
C ARG A 72 -1.93 -24.79 18.88
N ARG A 73 -1.82 -24.16 17.71
CA ARG A 73 -0.60 -24.20 16.89
C ARG A 73 0.52 -23.39 17.54
N LEU A 74 0.23 -22.19 18.05
CA LEU A 74 1.20 -21.38 18.79
C LEU A 74 1.72 -22.12 20.02
N TYR A 75 0.87 -22.82 20.77
CA TYR A 75 1.30 -23.63 21.91
C TYR A 75 2.18 -24.81 21.49
N ALA A 76 1.89 -25.45 20.36
CA ALA A 76 2.71 -26.53 19.83
C ALA A 76 4.06 -26.06 19.27
N PHE A 77 4.21 -24.76 19.01
CA PHE A 77 5.41 -24.13 18.47
C PHE A 77 6.24 -23.42 19.53
N GLN A 78 5.80 -23.43 20.79
CA GLN A 78 6.60 -22.89 21.88
C GLN A 78 7.76 -23.85 22.18
N HIS A 79 8.98 -23.31 22.19
CA HIS A 79 10.19 -24.07 22.50
C HIS A 79 10.32 -24.34 24.02
N ASP A 80 11.26 -25.21 24.39
CA ASP A 80 11.51 -25.59 25.79
C ASP A 80 11.99 -24.42 26.66
N ASP A 81 12.63 -23.40 26.06
CA ASP A 81 13.03 -22.17 26.73
C ASP A 81 11.86 -21.18 26.96
N GLY A 82 10.66 -21.53 26.49
CA GLY A 82 9.44 -20.74 26.58
C GLY A 82 9.24 -19.74 25.45
N GLY A 83 10.21 -19.58 24.55
CA GLY A 83 10.15 -18.65 23.43
C GLY A 83 9.58 -19.24 22.14
N TRP A 84 9.59 -18.41 21.10
CA TRP A 84 9.21 -18.79 19.74
C TRP A 84 10.27 -18.34 18.73
N GLY A 85 10.53 -19.18 17.73
CA GLY A 85 11.23 -18.81 16.51
C GLY A 85 10.27 -18.61 15.33
N TRP A 86 10.82 -18.60 14.12
CA TRP A 86 10.03 -18.53 12.88
C TRP A 86 9.29 -19.84 12.62
N TRP A 87 9.85 -20.95 13.08
CA TRP A 87 9.35 -22.31 12.88
C TRP A 87 9.14 -22.99 14.24
N LYS A 88 8.81 -24.29 14.21
CA LYS A 88 8.62 -25.10 15.42
C LYS A 88 9.95 -25.58 16.01
N ASP A 89 10.90 -25.90 15.13
CA ASP A 89 12.13 -26.60 15.46
C ASP A 89 13.37 -25.70 15.24
N ASP A 90 13.19 -24.38 15.14
CA ASP A 90 14.28 -23.42 14.99
C ASP A 90 14.65 -22.75 16.33
N THR A 91 15.54 -21.75 16.28
CA THR A 91 15.96 -21.04 17.48
C THR A 91 14.97 -19.95 17.87
N THR A 92 14.74 -19.78 19.17
CA THR A 92 13.97 -18.67 19.73
C THR A 92 14.52 -17.32 19.27
N THR A 93 13.62 -16.41 18.88
CA THR A 93 13.96 -15.01 18.60
C THR A 93 13.12 -14.05 19.45
N GLY A 94 13.70 -12.92 19.82
CA GLY A 94 13.05 -11.88 20.63
C GLY A 94 11.84 -11.28 19.94
N TRP A 95 11.93 -11.04 18.63
CA TRP A 95 10.82 -10.47 17.86
C TRP A 95 9.62 -11.43 17.78
N MET A 96 9.84 -12.71 17.44
CA MET A 96 8.74 -13.69 17.36
C MET A 96 8.11 -13.96 18.72
N THR A 97 8.93 -14.08 19.75
CA THR A 97 8.43 -14.24 21.12
C THR A 97 7.57 -13.04 21.54
N ALA A 98 8.02 -11.81 21.26
CA ALA A 98 7.25 -10.60 21.57
C ALA A 98 5.92 -10.56 20.81
N TYR A 99 5.95 -10.92 19.52
CA TYR A 99 4.77 -10.92 18.66
C TYR A 99 3.71 -11.94 19.14
N VAL A 100 4.14 -13.16 19.50
CA VAL A 100 3.23 -14.18 20.03
C VAL A 100 2.69 -13.77 21.40
N VAL A 101 3.52 -13.25 22.31
CA VAL A 101 3.07 -12.79 23.64
C VAL A 101 2.03 -11.68 23.52
N ASP A 102 2.28 -10.66 22.70
CA ASP A 102 1.31 -9.60 22.42
C ASP A 102 0.00 -10.18 21.85
N GLY A 103 0.11 -11.07 20.85
CA GLY A 103 -1.05 -11.75 20.27
C GLY A 103 -1.90 -12.56 21.26
N LEU A 104 -1.27 -13.31 22.16
CA LEU A 104 -1.96 -14.05 23.22
C LEU A 104 -2.69 -13.10 24.18
N VAL A 105 -2.10 -11.95 24.51
CA VAL A 105 -2.77 -10.91 25.31
C VAL A 105 -3.97 -10.32 24.57
N GLN A 106 -3.84 -10.02 23.27
CA GLN A 106 -4.99 -9.55 22.49
C GLN A 106 -6.11 -10.59 22.47
N ALA A 107 -5.78 -11.89 22.35
CA ALA A 107 -6.78 -12.96 22.36
C ALA A 107 -7.50 -13.06 23.70
N LYS A 108 -6.76 -12.96 24.81
CA LYS A 108 -7.33 -12.89 26.16
C LYS A 108 -8.26 -11.68 26.31
N ARG A 109 -7.85 -10.50 25.81
CA ARG A 109 -8.67 -9.27 25.81
C ARG A 109 -9.95 -9.40 24.95
N ALA A 110 -9.92 -10.22 23.91
CA ALA A 110 -11.11 -10.53 23.08
C ALA A 110 -12.02 -11.62 23.69
N GLY A 111 -11.68 -12.15 24.86
CA GLY A 111 -12.49 -13.14 25.60
C GLY A 111 -12.19 -14.60 25.25
N TYR A 112 -11.08 -14.89 24.55
CA TYR A 112 -10.65 -16.27 24.32
C TYR A 112 -9.91 -16.82 25.54
N ASP A 113 -10.11 -18.12 25.79
CA ASP A 113 -9.39 -18.86 26.82
C ASP A 113 -7.94 -19.10 26.36
N VAL A 114 -6.99 -18.47 27.06
CA VAL A 114 -5.55 -18.51 26.76
C VAL A 114 -4.85 -19.25 27.89
N ASP A 115 -4.03 -20.25 27.56
CA ASP A 115 -3.23 -20.98 28.53
C ASP A 115 -2.21 -20.04 29.21
N GLU A 116 -2.47 -19.71 30.48
CA GLU A 116 -1.63 -18.82 31.29
C GLU A 116 -0.21 -19.35 31.49
N THR A 117 -0.01 -20.68 31.49
CA THR A 117 1.32 -21.27 31.61
C THR A 117 2.14 -20.96 30.37
N ARG A 118 1.53 -21.08 29.19
CA ARG A 118 2.16 -20.77 27.90
C ARG A 118 2.52 -19.29 27.81
N LEU A 119 1.60 -18.42 28.23
CA LEU A 119 1.85 -16.97 28.28
C LEU A 119 2.99 -16.63 29.26
N GLU A 120 2.99 -17.21 30.47
CA GLU A 120 4.04 -16.96 31.46
C GLU A 120 5.42 -17.44 31.01
N ASN A 121 5.49 -18.59 30.33
CA ASN A 121 6.75 -19.07 29.76
C ASN A 121 7.29 -18.10 28.70
N GLY A 122 6.41 -17.54 27.86
CA GLY A 122 6.77 -16.48 26.92
C GLY A 122 7.30 -15.22 27.61
N ARG A 123 6.64 -14.76 28.69
CA ARG A 123 7.12 -13.62 29.49
C ARG A 123 8.50 -13.88 30.10
N LYS A 124 8.73 -15.08 30.65
CA LYS A 124 10.04 -15.49 31.18
C LYS A 124 11.12 -15.46 30.11
N ALA A 125 10.84 -15.98 28.91
CA ALA A 125 11.78 -15.93 27.79
C ALA A 125 12.15 -14.50 27.39
N LEU A 126 11.16 -13.60 27.28
CA LEU A 126 11.39 -12.18 27.02
C LEU A 126 12.24 -11.49 28.10
N ARG A 127 11.93 -11.73 29.38
CA ARG A 127 12.71 -11.20 30.52
C ARG A 127 14.17 -11.65 30.45
N LYS A 128 14.39 -12.93 30.21
CA LYS A 128 15.73 -13.51 30.08
C LYS A 128 16.51 -12.85 28.93
N MET A 129 15.94 -12.80 27.73
CA MET A 129 16.58 -12.19 26.55
C MET A 129 16.90 -10.70 26.76
N LEU A 130 15.97 -9.94 27.37
CA LEU A 130 16.22 -8.52 27.68
C LEU A 130 17.33 -8.35 28.73
N ALA A 131 17.39 -9.21 29.74
CA ALA A 131 18.45 -9.18 30.77
C ALA A 131 19.83 -9.54 30.19
N GLU A 132 19.89 -10.49 29.26
CA GLU A 132 21.11 -10.96 28.61
C GLU A 132 21.56 -10.05 27.44
N ASN A 133 20.77 -9.02 27.12
CA ASN A 133 20.97 -8.14 25.97
C ASN A 133 21.09 -8.86 24.63
N THR A 134 20.31 -9.92 24.45
CA THR A 134 20.24 -10.71 23.21
C THR A 134 18.83 -10.68 22.64
N ASP A 135 18.70 -10.84 21.32
CA ASP A 135 17.43 -11.07 20.65
C ASP A 135 17.34 -12.46 20.00
N GLY A 136 18.31 -13.34 20.27
CA GLY A 136 18.34 -14.70 19.74
C GLY A 136 18.59 -14.80 18.22
N SER A 137 18.79 -13.68 17.52
CA SER A 137 19.10 -13.70 16.09
C SER A 137 20.57 -14.11 15.88
N SER A 138 20.82 -15.05 14.97
CA SER A 138 22.17 -15.39 14.54
C SER A 138 22.85 -14.15 13.94
N ALA A 139 24.15 -13.99 14.19
CA ALA A 139 24.99 -12.80 13.93
C ALA A 139 25.21 -12.47 12.44
N ASP A 140 24.18 -12.52 11.60
CA ASP A 140 24.22 -12.10 10.21
C ASP A 140 23.53 -10.72 10.06
N GLY A 141 24.26 -9.68 10.44
CA GLY A 141 24.11 -8.34 9.86
C GLY A 141 22.91 -7.48 10.28
N SER A 142 22.20 -7.75 11.39
CA SER A 142 21.18 -6.81 11.88
C SER A 142 21.83 -5.53 12.42
N SER A 143 21.46 -4.37 11.86
CA SER A 143 21.96 -3.08 12.35
C SER A 143 21.55 -2.86 13.80
N ALA A 144 22.36 -2.16 14.60
CA ALA A 144 22.06 -1.87 16.00
C ALA A 144 20.66 -1.23 16.23
N ALA A 145 20.13 -0.51 15.23
CA ALA A 145 18.78 0.03 15.23
C ALA A 145 17.69 -1.06 15.15
N ARG A 146 17.88 -2.11 14.32
CA ARG A 146 16.96 -3.27 14.24
C ARG A 146 16.91 -4.03 15.56
N THR A 147 18.05 -4.17 16.24
CA THR A 147 18.11 -4.79 17.58
C THR A 147 17.38 -3.96 18.63
N LEU A 148 17.51 -2.61 18.59
CA LEU A 148 16.80 -1.72 19.52
C LEU A 148 15.28 -1.70 19.31
N ASP A 149 14.81 -1.72 18.06
CA ASP A 149 13.38 -1.81 17.76
C ASP A 149 12.79 -3.16 18.19
N THR A 150 13.54 -4.26 18.04
CA THR A 150 13.15 -5.57 18.60
C THR A 150 13.06 -5.52 20.13
N ARG A 151 14.04 -4.93 20.81
CA ARG A 151 13.98 -4.73 22.28
C ARG A 151 12.78 -3.88 22.69
N ALA A 152 12.44 -2.85 21.92
CA ALA A 152 11.25 -2.04 22.16
C ALA A 152 9.97 -2.89 22.07
N TYR A 153 9.88 -3.82 21.12
CA TYR A 153 8.74 -4.72 21.03
C TYR A 153 8.69 -5.69 22.21
N MET A 154 9.81 -6.30 22.58
CA MET A 154 9.89 -7.19 23.74
C MET A 154 9.43 -6.49 25.03
N ALA A 155 9.91 -5.26 25.27
CA ALA A 155 9.51 -4.46 26.44
C ALA A 155 8.02 -4.07 26.39
N TYR A 156 7.50 -3.72 25.21
CA TYR A 156 6.07 -3.45 25.02
C TYR A 156 5.22 -4.68 25.31
N ALA A 157 5.56 -5.86 24.77
CA ALA A 157 4.82 -7.10 24.96
C ALA A 157 4.79 -7.52 26.46
N LEU A 158 5.89 -7.33 27.19
CA LEU A 158 5.92 -7.51 28.64
C LEU A 158 5.00 -6.51 29.37
N ALA A 159 5.04 -5.23 29.00
CA ALA A 159 4.17 -4.22 29.60
C ALA A 159 2.68 -4.50 29.35
N GLU A 160 2.31 -4.78 28.10
CA GLU A 160 0.94 -5.09 27.67
C GLU A 160 0.40 -6.36 28.35
N SER A 161 1.26 -7.36 28.61
CA SER A 161 0.92 -8.62 29.31
C SER A 161 0.90 -8.52 30.84
N GLY A 162 1.12 -7.32 31.40
CA GLY A 162 1.04 -7.04 32.84
C GLY A 162 2.34 -7.25 33.63
N ASP A 163 3.44 -7.67 32.98
CA ASP A 163 4.73 -8.03 33.62
C ASP A 163 5.88 -7.12 33.16
N GLY A 164 5.57 -5.90 32.72
CA GLY A 164 6.56 -4.94 32.22
C GLY A 164 7.40 -4.33 33.33
N GLU A 165 8.65 -4.75 33.46
CA GLU A 165 9.64 -4.09 34.31
C GLU A 165 9.99 -2.70 33.76
N MET A 166 9.82 -1.65 34.58
CA MET A 166 10.11 -0.27 34.17
C MET A 166 11.57 -0.05 33.76
N LYS A 167 12.51 -0.88 34.23
CA LYS A 167 13.94 -0.76 33.90
C LYS A 167 14.18 -0.78 32.39
N TYR A 168 13.54 -1.68 31.65
CA TYR A 168 13.73 -1.82 30.20
C TYR A 168 13.13 -0.64 29.43
N LEU A 169 11.96 -0.14 29.86
CA LEU A 169 11.35 1.07 29.28
C LEU A 169 12.19 2.31 29.58
N ASN A 170 12.82 2.40 30.76
CA ASN A 170 13.73 3.49 31.11
C ASN A 170 14.99 3.50 30.24
N GLU A 171 15.61 2.33 30.01
CA GLU A 171 16.76 2.19 29.10
C GLU A 171 16.41 2.60 27.66
N LEU A 172 15.27 2.12 27.16
CA LEU A 172 14.75 2.50 25.84
C LEU A 172 14.44 3.99 25.76
N PHE A 173 13.85 4.57 26.81
CA PHE A 173 13.58 6.01 26.86
C PHE A 173 14.87 6.84 26.86
N ALA A 174 15.91 6.42 27.58
CA ALA A 174 17.22 7.08 27.56
C ALA A 174 17.89 7.02 26.17
N SER A 175 17.63 5.95 25.41
CA SER A 175 18.20 5.73 24.08
C SER A 175 17.25 6.06 22.91
N ARG A 176 16.07 6.63 23.18
CA ARG A 176 14.96 6.80 22.21
C ARG A 176 15.29 7.59 20.93
N ALA A 177 16.32 8.44 20.99
CA ALA A 177 16.83 9.15 19.81
C ALA A 177 17.34 8.18 18.72
N LYS A 178 17.78 6.98 19.11
CA LYS A 178 18.26 5.91 18.22
C LYS A 178 17.15 4.99 17.68
N LEU A 179 15.93 5.09 18.22
CA LEU A 179 14.80 4.28 17.77
C LEU A 179 14.20 4.85 16.48
N GLY A 180 13.76 3.97 15.59
CA GLY A 180 12.89 4.32 14.49
C GLY A 180 11.47 4.65 14.97
N ALA A 181 10.59 5.06 14.05
CA ALA A 181 9.19 5.32 14.40
C ALA A 181 8.48 4.08 14.97
N TYR A 182 8.82 2.89 14.45
CA TYR A 182 8.37 1.59 14.97
C TYR A 182 8.71 1.42 16.46
N GLY A 183 10.00 1.53 16.82
CA GLY A 183 10.44 1.40 18.21
C GLY A 183 9.92 2.50 19.13
N ARG A 184 9.84 3.75 18.66
CA ARG A 184 9.25 4.86 19.44
C ARG A 184 7.77 4.65 19.73
N ALA A 185 7.00 4.15 18.76
CA ALA A 185 5.59 3.85 18.96
C ALA A 185 5.40 2.77 20.04
N LEU A 186 6.19 1.70 19.99
CA LEU A 186 6.16 0.62 21.00
C LEU A 186 6.60 1.11 22.37
N LEU A 187 7.64 1.94 22.45
CA LEU A 187 8.08 2.58 23.69
C LEU A 187 6.96 3.45 24.29
N ALA A 188 6.33 4.31 23.48
CA ALA A 188 5.24 5.18 23.92
C ALA A 188 4.05 4.37 24.46
N LEU A 189 3.66 3.31 23.74
CA LEU A 189 2.62 2.39 24.17
C LEU A 189 2.99 1.67 25.47
N GLY A 190 4.22 1.15 25.57
CA GLY A 190 4.70 0.45 26.77
C GLY A 190 4.74 1.35 28.00
N LEU A 191 5.22 2.60 27.86
CA LEU A 191 5.20 3.59 28.94
C LEU A 191 3.77 3.87 29.42
N ARG A 192 2.82 4.01 28.49
CA ARG A 192 1.39 4.20 28.81
C ARG A 192 0.79 2.99 29.53
N GLU A 193 1.05 1.76 29.09
CA GLU A 193 0.53 0.56 29.77
C GLU A 193 1.09 0.43 31.21
N ARG A 194 2.21 1.09 31.52
CA ARG A 194 2.78 1.19 32.88
C ARG A 194 2.39 2.47 33.64
N GLY A 195 1.47 3.27 33.09
CA GLY A 195 0.93 4.48 33.71
C GLY A 195 1.82 5.72 33.59
N ASP A 196 2.87 5.70 32.77
CA ASP A 196 3.74 6.85 32.54
C ASP A 196 3.28 7.68 31.33
N ASP A 197 2.11 8.30 31.47
CA ASP A 197 1.47 9.08 30.41
C ASP A 197 2.31 10.29 29.98
N SER A 198 3.09 10.87 30.91
CA SER A 198 3.92 12.04 30.62
C SER A 198 5.02 11.69 29.63
N ARG A 199 5.82 10.66 29.91
CA ARG A 199 6.87 10.22 28.99
C ARG A 199 6.27 9.61 27.72
N ALA A 200 5.17 8.87 27.82
CA ALA A 200 4.48 8.34 26.66
C ALA A 200 4.07 9.45 25.67
N LYS A 201 3.46 10.53 26.17
CA LYS A 201 3.08 11.70 25.34
C LYS A 201 4.29 12.46 24.79
N SER A 202 5.38 12.53 25.54
CA SER A 202 6.64 13.09 25.05
C SER A 202 7.17 12.29 23.85
N VAL A 203 7.23 10.95 23.93
CA VAL A 203 7.64 10.10 22.80
C VAL A 203 6.65 10.21 21.64
N ALA A 204 5.34 10.25 21.92
CA ALA A 204 4.33 10.45 20.88
C ALA A 204 4.50 11.79 20.13
N SER A 205 4.93 12.84 20.83
CA SER A 205 5.24 14.14 20.20
C SER A 205 6.47 14.06 19.29
N GLU A 206 7.47 13.26 19.67
CA GLU A 206 8.63 12.95 18.80
C GLU A 206 8.23 12.15 17.55
N ILE A 207 7.22 11.27 17.66
CA ILE A 207 6.65 10.55 16.49
C ILE A 207 5.98 11.55 15.54
N VAL A 208 5.18 12.49 16.08
CA VAL A 208 4.56 13.55 15.26
C VAL A 208 5.61 14.38 14.53
N SER A 209 6.67 14.80 15.23
CA SER A 209 7.70 15.67 14.64
C SER A 209 8.55 14.96 13.58
N SER A 210 8.68 13.64 13.63
CA SER A 210 9.44 12.85 12.65
C SER A 210 8.60 12.36 11.47
N ALA A 211 7.32 12.73 11.37
CA ALA A 211 6.45 12.28 10.30
C ALA A 211 6.88 12.90 8.95
N LYS A 212 6.94 12.08 7.90
CA LYS A 212 7.02 12.56 6.51
C LYS A 212 5.60 12.89 6.08
N ALA A 213 5.23 14.17 6.15
CA ALA A 213 3.90 14.65 5.79
C ALA A 213 3.96 15.47 4.50
N GLY A 214 3.08 15.16 3.54
CA GLY A 214 2.97 15.85 2.26
C GLY A 214 1.53 15.84 1.76
N GLY A 215 1.00 16.99 1.34
CA GLY A 215 -0.39 17.13 0.89
C GLY A 215 -1.39 16.55 1.90
N ALA A 216 -2.07 15.49 1.48
CA ALA A 216 -3.10 14.79 2.24
C ALA A 216 -2.55 13.68 3.18
N ASP A 217 -1.28 13.31 3.09
CA ASP A 217 -0.79 12.06 3.68
C ASP A 217 0.38 12.28 4.64
N ALA A 218 0.56 11.32 5.55
CA ALA A 218 1.68 11.28 6.48
C ALA A 218 2.11 9.85 6.75
N HIS A 219 3.40 9.60 6.86
CA HIS A 219 3.92 8.25 7.10
C HIS A 219 5.31 8.29 7.71
N TRP A 220 5.80 7.11 8.09
CA TRP A 220 7.17 6.94 8.58
C TRP A 220 7.87 5.90 7.71
N ASP A 221 8.99 6.31 7.11
CA ASP A 221 9.91 5.44 6.35
C ASP A 221 9.29 4.59 5.23
N ASN A 222 8.16 5.03 4.67
CA ASN A 222 7.33 4.25 3.73
C ASN A 222 7.01 2.84 4.25
N ASN A 223 6.94 2.69 5.58
CA ASN A 223 6.79 1.41 6.24
C ASN A 223 5.41 1.30 6.88
N VAL A 224 4.65 0.29 6.45
CA VAL A 224 3.27 0.05 6.90
C VAL A 224 3.21 -0.24 8.39
N GLU A 225 4.12 -1.05 8.94
CA GLU A 225 4.11 -1.42 10.36
C GLU A 225 4.47 -0.25 11.25
N ALA A 226 5.53 0.49 10.89
CA ALA A 226 5.94 1.69 11.62
C ALA A 226 4.82 2.74 11.61
N THR A 227 4.16 2.93 10.46
CA THR A 227 3.04 3.87 10.33
C THR A 227 1.81 3.39 11.10
N ALA A 228 1.48 2.10 11.07
CA ALA A 228 0.35 1.54 11.80
C ALA A 228 0.52 1.60 13.32
N LEU A 229 1.71 1.28 13.84
CA LEU A 229 2.01 1.44 15.26
C LEU A 229 2.04 2.91 15.67
N SER A 230 2.51 3.80 14.80
CA SER A 230 2.45 5.24 15.05
C SER A 230 1.00 5.73 15.12
N VAL A 231 0.14 5.32 14.19
CA VAL A 231 -1.32 5.58 14.23
C VAL A 231 -1.92 5.05 15.53
N LYS A 232 -1.55 3.84 15.96
CA LYS A 232 -1.99 3.26 17.22
C LYS A 232 -1.58 4.10 18.43
N ALA A 233 -0.30 4.46 18.53
CA ALA A 233 0.26 5.27 19.61
C ALA A 233 -0.41 6.65 19.66
N LEU A 234 -0.50 7.33 18.52
CA LEU A 234 -1.12 8.65 18.41
C LEU A 234 -2.61 8.61 18.75
N SER A 235 -3.35 7.59 18.31
CA SER A 235 -4.77 7.43 18.68
C SER A 235 -4.94 7.36 20.20
N ARG A 236 -4.05 6.66 20.90
CA ARG A 236 -4.14 6.49 22.36
C ARG A 236 -3.60 7.66 23.18
N LEU A 237 -2.64 8.42 22.65
CA LEU A 237 -1.87 9.42 23.40
C LEU A 237 -2.15 10.86 22.95
N LEU A 238 -2.34 11.08 21.66
CA LEU A 238 -2.50 12.40 21.01
C LEU A 238 -3.62 12.36 19.94
N PRO A 239 -4.88 12.01 20.30
CA PRO A 239 -5.97 11.83 19.33
C PRO A 239 -6.34 13.09 18.53
N ALA A 240 -5.94 14.27 19.01
CA ALA A 240 -6.15 15.55 18.33
C ALA A 240 -5.01 15.93 17.34
N SER A 241 -4.02 15.06 17.14
CA SER A 241 -2.90 15.33 16.23
C SER A 241 -3.38 15.43 14.77
N GLU A 242 -2.97 16.48 14.07
CA GLU A 242 -3.27 16.65 12.63
C GLU A 242 -2.58 15.61 11.74
N VAL A 243 -1.51 14.97 12.23
CA VAL A 243 -0.79 13.90 11.52
C VAL A 243 -1.60 12.60 11.53
N LEU A 244 -2.37 12.35 12.58
CA LEU A 244 -3.12 11.10 12.77
C LEU A 244 -4.07 10.76 11.60
N PRO A 245 -5.00 11.64 11.17
CA PRO A 245 -5.88 11.34 10.05
C PRO A 245 -5.13 11.19 8.71
N LYS A 246 -4.01 11.90 8.53
CA LYS A 246 -3.17 11.78 7.34
C LYS A 246 -2.46 10.43 7.28
N ALA A 247 -2.01 9.93 8.42
CA ALA A 247 -1.39 8.60 8.51
C ALA A 247 -2.38 7.45 8.36
N ALA A 248 -3.59 7.59 8.90
CA ALA A 248 -4.67 6.64 8.64
C ALA A 248 -5.03 6.59 7.14
N ARG A 249 -5.09 7.76 6.48
CA ARG A 249 -5.32 7.86 5.02
C ARG A 249 -4.21 7.20 4.22
N TRP A 250 -2.95 7.47 4.54
CA TRP A 250 -1.79 6.87 3.89
C TRP A 250 -1.85 5.34 3.94
N LEU A 251 -2.15 4.76 5.11
CA LEU A 251 -2.31 3.31 5.26
C LEU A 251 -3.36 2.77 4.29
N VAL A 252 -4.53 3.41 4.24
CA VAL A 252 -5.65 3.00 3.39
C VAL A 252 -5.31 3.05 1.90
N GLN A 253 -4.55 4.06 1.47
CA GLN A 253 -4.12 4.21 0.07
C GLN A 253 -3.00 3.23 -0.31
N HIS A 254 -2.13 2.87 0.63
CA HIS A 254 -1.02 1.93 0.40
C HIS A 254 -1.44 0.45 0.47
N ARG A 255 -2.72 0.17 0.21
CA ARG A 255 -3.23 -1.19 0.04
C ARG A 255 -2.99 -1.67 -1.38
N ARG A 256 -2.53 -2.91 -1.50
CA ARG A 256 -2.43 -3.66 -2.75
C ARG A 256 -3.80 -4.22 -3.12
N PHE A 257 -4.16 -4.04 -4.39
CA PHE A 257 -5.42 -4.53 -4.97
C PHE A 257 -6.69 -4.04 -4.26
N GLY A 258 -6.59 -3.04 -3.39
CA GLY A 258 -7.71 -2.47 -2.65
C GLY A 258 -8.25 -3.32 -1.49
N TYR A 259 -7.58 -4.42 -1.12
CA TYR A 259 -8.03 -5.28 -0.02
C TYR A 259 -6.93 -5.81 0.92
N TYR A 260 -5.63 -5.66 0.67
CA TYR A 260 -4.60 -6.08 1.65
C TYR A 260 -3.31 -5.26 1.51
N TRP A 261 -2.36 -5.40 2.43
CA TRP A 261 -1.01 -4.80 2.33
C TRP A 261 0.01 -5.86 1.89
N LEU A 262 1.28 -5.50 1.62
CA LEU A 262 2.32 -6.39 1.05
C LEU A 262 2.33 -7.82 1.60
N SER A 263 2.19 -7.97 2.92
CA SER A 263 2.18 -9.26 3.59
C SER A 263 1.00 -9.38 4.54
N THR A 264 0.73 -10.61 4.99
CA THR A 264 -0.25 -10.87 6.05
C THR A 264 0.11 -10.17 7.36
N ARG A 265 1.42 -10.07 7.66
CA ARG A 265 1.94 -9.32 8.81
C ARG A 265 1.61 -7.84 8.70
N GLU A 266 2.00 -7.19 7.61
CA GLU A 266 1.70 -5.77 7.40
C GLU A 266 0.20 -5.48 7.44
N THR A 267 -0.59 -6.37 6.84
CA THR A 267 -2.05 -6.27 6.85
C THR A 267 -2.59 -6.35 8.28
N ALA A 268 -2.08 -7.26 9.12
CA ALA A 268 -2.46 -7.37 10.52
C ALA A 268 -2.13 -6.09 11.32
N PHE A 269 -0.92 -5.55 11.14
CA PHE A 269 -0.49 -4.32 11.81
C PHE A 269 -1.32 -3.11 11.35
N ALA A 270 -1.55 -2.96 10.04
CA ALA A 270 -2.37 -1.89 9.49
C ALA A 270 -3.78 -1.89 10.10
N ILE A 271 -4.44 -3.05 10.13
CA ILE A 271 -5.76 -3.21 10.74
C ILE A 271 -5.72 -2.86 12.23
N PHE A 272 -4.68 -3.30 12.95
CA PHE A 272 -4.53 -3.03 14.37
C PHE A 272 -4.42 -1.53 14.68
N GLY A 273 -3.67 -0.78 13.87
CA GLY A 273 -3.55 0.67 13.99
C GLY A 273 -4.87 1.38 13.64
N LEU A 274 -5.47 1.01 12.50
CA LEU A 274 -6.68 1.64 12.00
C LEU A 274 -7.90 1.42 12.89
N ILE A 275 -7.98 0.32 13.65
CA ILE A 275 -9.05 0.12 14.64
C ILE A 275 -8.97 1.11 15.79
N ASP A 276 -7.78 1.37 16.33
CA ASP A 276 -7.64 2.38 17.38
C ASP A 276 -7.90 3.79 16.82
N TYR A 277 -7.59 4.05 15.55
CA TYR A 277 -8.00 5.27 14.87
C TYR A 277 -9.52 5.40 14.76
N LEU A 278 -10.23 4.37 14.30
CA LEU A 278 -11.70 4.40 14.18
C LEU A 278 -12.41 4.68 15.50
N LYS A 279 -11.86 4.20 16.63
CA LYS A 279 -12.38 4.50 17.97
C LYS A 279 -12.30 5.99 18.31
N VAL A 280 -11.23 6.67 17.92
CA VAL A 280 -11.01 8.08 18.28
C VAL A 280 -11.55 9.05 17.22
N SER A 281 -11.59 8.65 15.95
CA SER A 281 -12.20 9.46 14.88
C SER A 281 -13.73 9.45 14.94
N ARG A 282 -14.31 8.44 15.63
CA ARG A 282 -15.76 8.25 15.78
C ARG A 282 -16.51 8.21 14.45
N GLU A 283 -15.84 7.76 13.40
CA GLU A 283 -16.44 7.65 12.06
C GLU A 283 -17.59 6.65 12.00
N LEU A 284 -17.56 5.64 12.87
CA LEU A 284 -18.64 4.65 13.00
C LEU A 284 -19.88 5.21 13.71
N GLU A 285 -19.78 6.39 14.33
CA GLU A 285 -20.90 7.14 14.90
C GLU A 285 -21.38 8.24 13.94
N ALA A 286 -21.20 8.05 12.62
CA ALA A 286 -21.62 9.01 11.61
C ALA A 286 -23.09 9.42 11.81
N ASP A 287 -23.31 10.72 11.92
CA ASP A 287 -24.63 11.34 12.03
C ASP A 287 -24.56 12.73 11.40
N TYR A 288 -24.64 12.74 10.07
CA TYR A 288 -24.55 13.97 9.31
C TYR A 288 -25.29 13.87 7.98
N THR A 289 -25.80 15.00 7.51
CA THR A 289 -26.28 15.13 6.13
C THR A 289 -25.11 15.53 5.24
N VAL A 290 -24.95 14.84 4.11
CA VAL A 290 -24.10 15.28 3.01
C VAL A 290 -24.98 15.75 1.85
N GLU A 291 -24.62 16.89 1.28
CA GLU A 291 -25.15 17.39 0.02
C GLU A 291 -23.98 17.59 -0.94
N VAL A 292 -24.09 17.08 -2.17
CA VAL A 292 -23.12 17.30 -3.24
C VAL A 292 -23.83 18.06 -4.34
N TYR A 293 -23.19 19.13 -4.79
CA TYR A 293 -23.63 19.95 -5.90
C TYR A 293 -22.59 19.91 -7.01
N VAL A 294 -23.05 19.80 -8.25
CA VAL A 294 -22.23 19.91 -9.46
C VAL A 294 -22.79 21.06 -10.28
N ASN A 295 -21.97 22.10 -10.51
CA ASN A 295 -22.38 23.29 -11.27
C ASN A 295 -23.67 23.94 -10.75
N GLY A 296 -23.83 23.98 -9.42
CA GLY A 296 -25.02 24.54 -8.75
C GLY A 296 -26.22 23.59 -8.62
N GLU A 297 -26.27 22.49 -9.38
CA GLU A 297 -27.31 21.47 -9.27
C GLU A 297 -27.01 20.50 -8.12
N GLN A 298 -27.99 20.22 -7.25
CA GLN A 298 -27.85 19.24 -6.20
C GLN A 298 -27.92 17.81 -6.78
N VAL A 299 -26.81 17.09 -6.76
CA VAL A 299 -26.68 15.74 -7.36
C VAL A 299 -26.70 14.61 -6.35
N LEU A 300 -26.49 14.92 -5.07
CA LEU A 300 -26.63 14.00 -3.94
C LEU A 300 -27.14 14.76 -2.73
N GLN A 301 -28.10 14.18 -2.01
CA GLN A 301 -28.39 14.54 -0.63
C GLN A 301 -28.70 13.27 0.14
N ARG A 302 -27.99 13.05 1.23
CA ARG A 302 -28.11 11.82 2.00
C ARG A 302 -27.81 12.05 3.47
N GLN A 303 -28.62 11.47 4.33
CA GLN A 303 -28.26 11.29 5.72
C GLN A 303 -27.30 10.11 5.81
N MET A 304 -26.13 10.35 6.40
CA MET A 304 -25.12 9.35 6.71
C MET A 304 -25.29 8.92 8.15
N THR A 305 -25.40 7.62 8.35
CA THR A 305 -25.60 6.99 9.65
C THR A 305 -24.41 6.11 10.03
N GLY A 306 -24.33 5.71 11.30
CA GLY A 306 -23.35 4.72 11.75
C GLY A 306 -23.46 3.38 11.02
N ALA A 307 -24.66 3.02 10.53
CA ALA A 307 -24.85 1.82 9.70
C ALA A 307 -24.19 1.97 8.32
N ASP A 308 -24.29 3.15 7.69
CA ASP A 308 -23.61 3.43 6.41
C ASP A 308 -22.07 3.38 6.60
N ALA A 309 -21.56 3.96 7.69
CA ALA A 309 -20.15 3.86 8.08
C ALA A 309 -19.69 2.42 8.32
N SER A 310 -20.46 1.64 9.08
CA SER A 310 -20.15 0.24 9.39
C SER A 310 -20.23 -0.69 8.18
N SER A 311 -21.05 -0.38 7.19
CA SER A 311 -21.15 -1.18 5.96
C SER A 311 -20.05 -0.86 4.95
N GLY A 312 -19.30 0.24 5.15
CA GLY A 312 -18.33 0.72 4.17
C GLY A 312 -18.97 1.19 2.87
N GLN A 313 -20.24 1.60 2.91
CA GLN A 313 -20.97 1.97 1.70
C GLN A 313 -20.37 3.21 1.05
N VAL A 314 -19.96 3.07 -0.21
CA VAL A 314 -19.51 4.18 -1.06
C VAL A 314 -20.65 4.66 -1.93
N PHE A 315 -21.01 5.93 -1.78
CA PHE A 315 -22.03 6.59 -2.58
C PHE A 315 -21.40 7.22 -3.81
N LYS A 316 -21.96 6.94 -4.98
CA LYS A 316 -21.37 7.34 -6.27
C LYS A 316 -22.35 8.20 -7.05
N VAL A 317 -21.84 9.33 -7.53
CA VAL A 317 -22.50 10.16 -8.54
C VAL A 317 -21.64 10.12 -9.79
N GLN A 318 -22.26 9.89 -10.94
CA GLN A 318 -21.56 9.92 -12.23
C GLN A 318 -22.32 10.80 -13.23
N ARG A 319 -21.64 11.80 -13.77
CA ARG A 319 -22.09 12.63 -14.91
C ARG A 319 -21.31 12.23 -16.16
N ARG A 320 -21.93 12.28 -17.34
CA ARG A 320 -21.29 11.89 -18.61
C ARG A 320 -21.63 12.86 -19.74
N GLY A 321 -20.75 12.93 -20.74
CA GLY A 321 -21.00 13.68 -21.97
C GLY A 321 -21.35 15.16 -21.71
N GLY A 322 -22.45 15.63 -22.32
CA GLY A 322 -22.88 17.04 -22.22
C GLY A 322 -23.25 17.53 -20.82
N GLU A 323 -23.35 16.63 -19.84
CA GLU A 323 -23.55 16.98 -18.42
C GLU A 323 -22.25 17.44 -17.73
N VAL A 324 -21.10 17.32 -18.40
CA VAL A 324 -19.80 17.70 -17.87
C VAL A 324 -19.28 18.89 -18.67
N GLY A 325 -19.25 20.06 -18.04
CA GLY A 325 -18.79 21.30 -18.65
C GLY A 325 -17.28 21.33 -18.88
N ALA A 326 -16.79 22.36 -19.57
CA ALA A 326 -15.36 22.62 -19.71
C ALA A 326 -14.70 22.95 -18.36
N SER A 327 -15.44 23.62 -17.47
CA SER A 327 -15.14 23.77 -16.05
C SER A 327 -16.28 23.13 -15.26
N ASN A 328 -15.95 22.47 -14.14
CA ASN A 328 -16.94 21.88 -13.26
C ASN A 328 -16.64 22.26 -11.81
N GLU A 329 -17.62 22.86 -11.15
CA GLU A 329 -17.55 23.13 -9.72
C GLU A 329 -18.24 22.00 -8.95
N VAL A 330 -17.49 21.35 -8.06
CA VAL A 330 -18.03 20.37 -7.11
C VAL A 330 -18.06 21.00 -5.72
N ARG A 331 -19.26 21.30 -5.23
CA ARG A 331 -19.46 21.85 -3.89
C ARG A 331 -20.06 20.78 -2.99
N VAL A 332 -19.39 20.51 -1.87
CA VAL A 332 -19.86 19.53 -0.88
C VAL A 332 -20.20 20.24 0.42
N VAL A 333 -21.40 20.01 0.93
CA VAL A 333 -21.86 20.52 2.21
C VAL A 333 -22.07 19.35 3.15
N LYS A 334 -21.39 19.36 4.28
CA LYS A 334 -21.58 18.41 5.38
C LYS A 334 -22.15 19.13 6.59
N ARG A 335 -23.24 18.62 7.16
CA ARG A 335 -23.88 19.14 8.37
C ARG A 335 -24.05 18.02 9.38
N GLY A 336 -23.42 18.12 10.55
CA GLY A 336 -23.47 17.09 11.60
C GLY A 336 -22.11 16.46 11.91
N ARG A 337 -22.12 15.45 12.79
CA ARG A 337 -20.93 14.83 13.38
C ARG A 337 -20.46 13.63 12.57
N GLY A 338 -19.15 13.38 12.53
CA GLY A 338 -18.52 12.28 11.77
C GLY A 338 -17.53 12.80 10.72
N MET A 339 -16.90 11.88 9.99
CA MET A 339 -15.96 12.20 8.90
C MET A 339 -16.63 11.95 7.54
N LEU A 340 -16.20 12.67 6.51
CA LEU A 340 -16.57 12.40 5.13
C LEU A 340 -15.29 12.31 4.29
N TYR A 341 -15.13 11.20 3.61
CA TYR A 341 -14.11 11.01 2.59
C TYR A 341 -14.75 11.25 1.23
N LEU A 342 -14.10 12.09 0.42
CA LEU A 342 -14.56 12.45 -0.92
C LEU A 342 -13.45 12.17 -1.93
N ALA A 343 -13.80 11.53 -3.04
CA ALA A 343 -12.94 11.43 -4.22
C ALA A 343 -13.69 11.97 -5.44
N THR A 344 -13.02 12.77 -6.26
CA THR A 344 -13.55 13.27 -7.52
C THR A 344 -12.62 12.84 -8.65
N THR A 345 -13.19 12.30 -9.73
CA THR A 345 -12.44 11.80 -10.88
C THR A 345 -13.02 12.39 -12.15
N LEU A 346 -12.22 13.16 -12.88
CA LEU A 346 -12.58 13.70 -14.19
C LEU A 346 -11.82 12.97 -15.28
N VAL A 347 -12.55 12.33 -16.19
CA VAL A 347 -12.00 11.72 -17.40
C VAL A 347 -12.37 12.61 -18.58
N HIS A 348 -11.38 13.04 -19.35
CA HIS A 348 -11.58 13.92 -20.51
C HIS A 348 -10.67 13.54 -21.67
N HIS A 349 -11.06 13.97 -22.87
CA HIS A 349 -10.19 13.98 -24.06
C HIS A 349 -9.87 15.43 -24.42
N THR A 350 -8.61 15.70 -24.75
CA THR A 350 -8.22 16.98 -25.34
C THR A 350 -8.36 16.94 -26.87
N ASN A 351 -8.64 18.09 -27.48
CA ASN A 351 -8.61 18.26 -28.94
C ASN A 351 -7.25 18.81 -29.40
N ASP A 352 -6.28 18.96 -28.49
CA ASP A 352 -4.96 19.50 -28.81
C ASP A 352 -4.33 18.67 -29.92
N GLU A 353 -3.95 19.35 -31.01
CA GLU A 353 -3.29 18.69 -32.13
C GLU A 353 -1.88 18.23 -31.79
N GLN A 354 -1.27 18.89 -30.81
CA GLN A 354 0.03 18.56 -30.25
C GLN A 354 -0.04 18.62 -28.73
N THR A 355 0.26 17.51 -28.07
CA THR A 355 0.41 17.45 -26.62
C THR A 355 1.91 17.46 -26.29
N ALA A 356 2.33 18.37 -25.42
CA ALA A 356 3.70 18.41 -24.94
C ALA A 356 3.97 17.29 -23.92
N GLU A 357 5.23 16.92 -23.77
CA GLU A 357 5.68 16.06 -22.69
C GLU A 357 5.37 16.71 -21.34
N GLN A 358 4.80 15.94 -20.41
CA GLN A 358 4.49 16.39 -19.06
C GLN A 358 4.91 15.32 -18.04
N GLY A 359 5.37 15.77 -16.89
CA GLY A 359 5.71 14.89 -15.78
C GLY A 359 5.62 15.63 -14.45
N VAL A 360 5.69 14.86 -13.38
CA VAL A 360 5.79 15.34 -12.00
C VAL A 360 7.19 14.99 -11.47
N PRO A 361 7.67 15.62 -10.38
CA PRO A 361 8.97 15.26 -9.81
C PRO A 361 9.13 13.76 -9.53
N GLN A 362 8.03 13.09 -9.18
CA GLN A 362 7.99 11.67 -8.86
C GLN A 362 7.98 10.76 -10.10
N LEU A 363 7.69 11.28 -11.29
CA LEU A 363 7.50 10.46 -12.49
C LEU A 363 7.61 11.28 -13.79
N LYS A 364 8.44 10.82 -14.71
CA LYS A 364 8.70 11.42 -16.03
C LYS A 364 8.76 10.34 -17.09
N MET A 365 8.24 10.63 -18.28
CA MET A 365 8.18 9.67 -19.38
C MET A 365 8.59 10.29 -20.70
N HIS A 366 9.47 9.61 -21.42
CA HIS A 366 9.86 9.96 -22.77
C HIS A 366 9.57 8.80 -23.73
N ARG A 367 9.12 9.13 -24.95
CA ARG A 367 8.94 8.17 -26.04
C ARG A 367 9.74 8.61 -27.25
N GLU A 368 10.48 7.67 -27.83
CA GLU A 368 11.09 7.81 -29.14
C GLU A 368 10.76 6.63 -30.04
N TYR A 369 10.69 6.88 -31.35
CA TYR A 369 10.60 5.84 -32.36
C TYR A 369 11.98 5.62 -32.99
N MET A 370 12.36 4.36 -33.11
CA MET A 370 13.62 3.92 -33.70
C MET A 370 13.35 3.07 -34.93
N ARG A 371 14.26 3.08 -35.90
CA ARG A 371 14.23 2.14 -37.02
C ARG A 371 14.97 0.87 -36.64
N LEU A 372 14.39 -0.29 -36.95
CA LEU A 372 15.03 -1.58 -36.76
C LEU A 372 15.48 -2.12 -38.12
N LYS A 373 16.79 -2.37 -38.24
CA LYS A 373 17.37 -3.07 -39.38
C LYS A 373 17.84 -4.45 -38.95
N VAL A 374 17.49 -5.46 -39.74
CA VAL A 374 18.11 -6.78 -39.63
C VAL A 374 19.47 -6.71 -40.31
N VAL A 375 20.51 -7.13 -39.60
CA VAL A 375 21.90 -7.08 -40.06
C VAL A 375 22.52 -8.46 -39.91
N GLU A 376 23.42 -8.84 -40.80
CA GLU A 376 24.25 -10.03 -40.61
C GLU A 376 25.34 -9.74 -39.56
N LYS A 377 25.47 -10.65 -38.60
CA LYS A 377 26.52 -10.70 -37.59
C LYS A 377 27.30 -12.01 -37.73
N ASP A 378 28.46 -12.08 -37.08
CA ASP A 378 29.35 -13.25 -37.14
C ASP A 378 28.68 -14.55 -36.64
N ASP A 379 27.61 -14.44 -35.84
CA ASP A 379 26.83 -15.54 -35.24
C ASP A 379 25.42 -15.73 -35.84
N GLY A 380 25.09 -15.04 -36.94
CA GLY A 380 23.82 -15.16 -37.65
C GLY A 380 23.13 -13.81 -37.91
N LEU A 381 21.81 -13.83 -38.12
CA LEU A 381 21.04 -12.59 -38.25
C LEU A 381 20.89 -11.94 -36.87
N GLY A 382 21.26 -10.67 -36.78
CA GLY A 382 20.99 -9.81 -35.65
C GLY A 382 20.15 -8.61 -36.06
N TRP A 383 19.94 -7.69 -35.13
CA TRP A 383 19.31 -6.40 -35.42
C TRP A 383 20.16 -5.25 -34.89
N GLN A 384 19.91 -4.08 -35.47
CA GLN A 384 20.46 -2.81 -35.07
C GLN A 384 19.35 -1.76 -35.03
N LEU A 385 19.36 -0.94 -33.98
CA LEU A 385 18.47 0.21 -33.86
C LEU A 385 19.19 1.47 -34.29
N GLU A 386 18.52 2.27 -35.11
CA GLU A 386 18.97 3.57 -35.57
C GLU A 386 17.90 4.63 -35.28
N PRO A 387 18.25 5.90 -35.08
CA PRO A 387 17.27 6.98 -35.01
C PRO A 387 16.34 6.96 -36.23
N LEU A 388 15.04 7.21 -36.03
CA LEU A 388 14.07 7.22 -37.12
C LEU A 388 14.20 8.51 -37.95
N ASN A 389 15.22 8.54 -38.81
CA ASN A 389 15.45 9.60 -39.79
C ASN A 389 14.90 9.19 -41.17
N GLY A 390 14.46 10.17 -41.97
CA GLY A 390 13.97 9.97 -43.34
C GLY A 390 12.57 9.37 -43.43
N ASP A 391 12.20 8.92 -44.64
CA ASP A 391 10.87 8.40 -44.94
C ASP A 391 10.57 7.09 -44.21
N VAL A 392 9.37 6.95 -43.67
CA VAL A 392 8.82 5.69 -43.18
C VAL A 392 7.95 5.09 -44.28
N ARG A 393 8.20 3.83 -44.67
CA ARG A 393 7.54 3.15 -45.79
C ARG A 393 6.85 1.88 -45.35
N SER A 394 5.82 1.47 -46.09
CA SER A 394 5.18 0.16 -45.89
C SER A 394 6.22 -0.97 -45.95
N GLY A 395 6.17 -1.85 -44.96
CA GLY A 395 7.11 -2.96 -44.76
C GLY A 395 8.29 -2.67 -43.82
N ASP A 396 8.53 -1.41 -43.47
CA ASP A 396 9.54 -1.05 -42.46
C ASP A 396 9.21 -1.67 -41.09
N ILE A 397 10.26 -1.92 -40.29
CA ILE A 397 10.13 -2.26 -38.88
C ILE A 397 10.63 -1.07 -38.06
N ILE A 398 9.79 -0.64 -37.12
CA ILE A 398 10.12 0.41 -36.16
C ILE A 398 9.99 -0.13 -34.74
N VAL A 399 10.65 0.51 -33.78
CA VAL A 399 10.56 0.20 -32.35
C VAL A 399 10.08 1.43 -31.62
N SER A 400 9.05 1.27 -30.79
CA SER A 400 8.71 2.28 -29.78
C SER A 400 9.59 2.03 -28.56
N ARG A 401 10.32 3.06 -28.12
CA ARG A 401 11.15 3.02 -26.92
C ARG A 401 10.64 4.04 -25.92
N LEU A 402 10.30 3.54 -24.74
CA LEU A 402 9.76 4.31 -23.62
C LEU A 402 10.81 4.35 -22.52
N ARG A 403 11.21 5.54 -22.08
CA ARG A 403 12.08 5.72 -20.91
C ARG A 403 11.30 6.36 -19.77
N LEU A 404 11.39 5.76 -18.60
CA LEU A 404 10.66 6.15 -17.39
C LEU A 404 11.63 6.50 -16.27
N GLU A 405 11.57 7.70 -15.73
CA GLU A 405 12.39 8.15 -14.60
C GLU A 405 11.52 8.68 -13.47
N GLY A 406 11.90 8.42 -12.21
CA GLY A 406 11.14 8.92 -11.08
C GLY A 406 11.57 8.35 -9.73
N GLU A 407 10.67 8.50 -8.75
CA GLU A 407 10.81 7.85 -7.46
C GLU A 407 10.45 6.37 -7.54
N LYS A 408 11.00 5.58 -6.61
CA LYS A 408 10.60 4.19 -6.44
C LYS A 408 9.09 4.09 -6.20
N ALA A 409 8.43 3.19 -6.93
CA ALA A 409 6.98 3.07 -6.89
C ALA A 409 6.54 1.62 -7.06
N GLU A 410 5.33 1.33 -6.60
CA GLU A 410 4.66 0.06 -6.86
C GLU A 410 3.49 0.28 -7.81
N TYR A 411 3.18 -0.74 -8.61
CA TYR A 411 2.01 -0.75 -9.50
C TYR A 411 1.96 0.44 -10.46
N VAL A 412 2.99 0.51 -11.30
CA VAL A 412 3.05 1.46 -12.41
C VAL A 412 2.42 0.81 -13.64
N MET A 413 1.50 1.53 -14.28
CA MET A 413 0.90 1.12 -15.54
C MET A 413 1.35 2.08 -16.64
N ILE A 414 1.75 1.52 -17.77
CA ILE A 414 2.19 2.25 -18.95
C ILE A 414 1.27 1.88 -20.11
N GLU A 415 0.71 2.89 -20.79
CA GLU A 415 -0.03 2.73 -22.03
C GLU A 415 0.69 3.49 -23.14
N ASP A 416 1.03 2.82 -24.24
CA ASP A 416 1.62 3.45 -25.43
C ASP A 416 0.74 3.20 -26.65
N PRO A 417 -0.09 4.19 -27.05
CA PRO A 417 -0.86 4.15 -28.28
C PRO A 417 0.04 3.97 -29.51
N ILE A 418 -0.35 3.08 -30.42
CA ILE A 418 0.40 2.83 -31.66
C ILE A 418 -0.13 3.72 -32.80
N PRO A 419 0.70 4.03 -33.82
CA PRO A 419 0.23 4.66 -35.06
C PRO A 419 -0.75 3.71 -35.77
N ALA A 420 -1.88 4.23 -36.27
CA ALA A 420 -2.92 3.39 -36.88
C ALA A 420 -2.50 2.65 -38.17
N GLY A 421 -1.40 3.08 -38.81
CA GLY A 421 -0.81 2.38 -39.95
C GLY A 421 0.22 1.32 -39.57
N CYS A 422 0.40 1.03 -38.28
CA CYS A 422 1.38 0.07 -37.76
C CYS A 422 0.68 -1.04 -36.96
N GLU A 423 1.32 -2.20 -36.87
CA GLU A 423 0.86 -3.33 -36.07
C GLU A 423 2.01 -3.88 -35.22
N GLN A 424 1.77 -4.18 -33.95
CA GLN A 424 2.81 -4.72 -33.06
C GLN A 424 3.24 -6.11 -33.53
N VAL A 425 4.53 -6.41 -33.36
CA VAL A 425 5.09 -7.72 -33.67
C VAL A 425 5.88 -8.24 -32.47
N GLU A 426 5.66 -9.52 -32.14
CA GLU A 426 6.40 -10.18 -31.05
C GLU A 426 7.80 -10.62 -31.50
N GLU A 427 7.96 -10.96 -32.77
CA GLU A 427 9.22 -11.40 -33.36
C GLU A 427 9.46 -10.70 -34.70
N VAL A 428 10.73 -10.42 -35.00
CA VAL A 428 11.16 -9.90 -36.30
C VAL A 428 12.15 -10.88 -36.89
N SER A 429 11.77 -11.50 -38.02
CA SER A 429 12.61 -12.48 -38.72
C SER A 429 13.09 -13.64 -37.83
N GLY A 430 12.26 -14.10 -36.89
CA GLY A 430 12.58 -15.19 -35.96
C GLY A 430 13.54 -14.82 -34.82
N ILE A 431 13.83 -13.53 -34.64
CA ILE A 431 14.68 -13.03 -33.56
C ILE A 431 13.81 -12.40 -32.48
N SER A 432 13.92 -12.91 -31.26
CA SER A 432 13.37 -12.26 -30.07
C SER A 432 14.21 -11.04 -29.74
N LEU A 433 13.56 -9.89 -29.58
CA LEU A 433 14.24 -8.61 -29.33
C LEU A 433 14.55 -8.48 -27.83
N ASN A 434 15.74 -8.92 -27.41
CA ASN A 434 16.22 -8.66 -26.06
C ASN A 434 16.89 -7.27 -26.00
N HIS A 435 16.30 -6.33 -25.27
CA HIS A 435 16.73 -4.94 -25.20
C HIS A 435 17.45 -4.63 -23.87
N ASP A 436 18.48 -5.40 -23.54
CA ASP A 436 19.32 -5.16 -22.36
C ASP A 436 20.21 -3.91 -22.54
N GLU A 437 19.81 -2.77 -21.95
CA GLU A 437 20.70 -1.63 -21.71
C GLU A 437 21.18 -1.65 -20.25
N LYS A 438 22.50 -1.62 -20.02
CA LYS A 438 23.13 -1.86 -18.71
C LYS A 438 22.66 -0.95 -17.55
N ASP A 439 22.05 0.20 -17.83
CA ASP A 439 21.63 1.19 -16.83
C ASP A 439 20.10 1.26 -16.63
N TRP A 440 19.31 0.49 -17.39
CA TRP A 440 17.85 0.56 -17.37
C TRP A 440 17.25 -0.83 -17.19
N SER A 441 16.29 -0.97 -16.28
CA SER A 441 15.50 -2.21 -16.17
C SER A 441 14.47 -2.28 -17.30
N ASP A 442 14.35 -3.42 -17.96
CA ASP A 442 13.34 -3.72 -18.99
C ASP A 442 12.18 -4.60 -18.46
N TRP A 443 12.18 -4.87 -17.16
CA TRP A 443 11.27 -5.81 -16.53
C TRP A 443 9.85 -5.27 -16.39
N TYR A 444 8.89 -6.09 -16.80
CA TYR A 444 7.47 -5.91 -16.54
C TYR A 444 6.87 -7.19 -15.98
N SER A 445 5.82 -7.03 -15.19
CA SER A 445 5.03 -8.15 -14.63
C SER A 445 4.08 -8.74 -15.65
N SER A 446 3.56 -7.92 -16.55
CA SER A 446 2.72 -8.34 -17.68
C SER A 446 2.80 -7.31 -18.81
N ARG A 447 2.64 -7.78 -20.05
CA ARG A 447 2.53 -6.95 -21.25
C ARG A 447 1.31 -7.41 -22.04
N GLU A 448 0.52 -6.45 -22.51
CA GLU A 448 -0.61 -6.70 -23.40
C GLU A 448 -0.44 -5.92 -24.70
N PHE A 449 -0.56 -6.61 -25.83
CA PHE A 449 -0.77 -5.96 -27.12
C PHE A 449 -2.26 -5.91 -27.42
N ARG A 450 -2.75 -4.70 -27.67
CA ARG A 450 -4.12 -4.41 -28.08
C ARG A 450 -4.06 -3.74 -29.44
N ASP A 451 -5.17 -3.81 -30.18
CA ASP A 451 -5.29 -3.28 -31.55
C ASP A 451 -4.79 -1.83 -31.71
N ASN A 452 -4.88 -1.01 -30.66
CA ASN A 452 -4.49 0.40 -30.72
C ASN A 452 -3.42 0.83 -29.71
N ARG A 453 -2.85 -0.08 -28.91
CA ARG A 453 -1.80 0.25 -27.93
C ARG A 453 -1.05 -0.96 -27.39
N ALA A 454 0.16 -0.74 -26.93
CA ALA A 454 0.83 -1.64 -25.99
C ALA A 454 0.57 -1.19 -24.55
N VAL A 455 0.41 -2.13 -23.62
CA VAL A 455 0.25 -1.87 -22.19
C VAL A 455 1.29 -2.67 -21.41
N PHE A 456 1.99 -2.03 -20.48
CA PHE A 456 2.94 -2.67 -19.57
C PHE A 456 2.49 -2.46 -18.12
N PHE A 457 2.55 -3.53 -17.34
CA PHE A 457 2.28 -3.52 -15.90
C PHE A 457 3.57 -3.79 -15.14
N VAL A 458 3.94 -2.91 -14.24
CA VAL A 458 5.19 -2.96 -13.47
C VAL A 458 4.85 -2.99 -11.99
N ASN A 459 4.99 -4.14 -11.34
CA ASN A 459 4.70 -4.26 -9.92
C ASN A 459 5.66 -3.43 -9.05
N TYR A 460 6.90 -3.27 -9.48
CA TYR A 460 7.92 -2.52 -8.74
C TYR A 460 8.82 -1.77 -9.72
N PHE A 461 8.88 -0.45 -9.55
CA PHE A 461 9.68 0.47 -10.34
C PHE A 461 10.79 1.02 -9.47
N ASP A 462 12.05 0.81 -9.87
CA ASP A 462 13.24 1.18 -9.09
C ASP A 462 13.72 2.61 -9.32
N GLY A 463 12.96 3.42 -10.08
CA GLY A 463 13.26 4.82 -10.38
C GLY A 463 13.80 5.06 -11.79
N LYS A 464 14.24 4.02 -12.51
CA LYS A 464 14.59 4.06 -13.94
C LYS A 464 14.17 2.76 -14.64
N ALA A 465 13.43 2.86 -15.73
CA ALA A 465 13.05 1.72 -16.55
C ALA A 465 12.92 2.07 -18.04
N GLN A 466 13.24 1.13 -18.91
CA GLN A 466 13.12 1.28 -20.36
C GLN A 466 12.30 0.13 -20.94
N PHE A 467 11.24 0.47 -21.67
CA PHE A 467 10.38 -0.53 -22.32
C PHE A 467 10.46 -0.36 -23.83
N GLN A 468 10.55 -1.49 -24.54
CA GLN A 468 10.64 -1.50 -25.99
C GLN A 468 9.75 -2.57 -26.59
N TYR A 469 9.18 -2.28 -27.76
CA TYR A 469 8.49 -3.25 -28.59
C TYR A 469 8.53 -2.83 -30.07
N ALA A 470 8.58 -3.81 -30.96
CA ALA A 470 8.60 -3.59 -32.39
C ALA A 470 7.19 -3.51 -32.98
N MET A 471 7.10 -2.79 -34.10
CA MET A 471 5.92 -2.70 -34.93
C MET A 471 6.31 -2.81 -36.39
N ARG A 472 5.46 -3.44 -37.19
CA ARG A 472 5.53 -3.42 -38.64
C ARG A 472 4.70 -2.28 -39.18
N VAL A 473 5.29 -1.49 -40.08
CA VAL A 473 4.61 -0.44 -40.82
C VAL A 473 3.83 -1.08 -41.97
N GLN A 474 2.54 -0.81 -42.09
CA GLN A 474 1.65 -1.47 -43.05
C GLN A 474 0.93 -0.49 -43.97
N VAL A 475 0.11 0.40 -43.42
CA VAL A 475 -0.84 1.21 -44.19
C VAL A 475 -0.27 2.61 -44.46
N PRO A 476 -0.09 3.03 -45.72
CA PRO A 476 0.31 4.40 -46.05
C PRO A 476 -0.72 5.44 -45.60
N GLY A 477 -0.24 6.61 -45.17
CA GLY A 477 -1.08 7.69 -44.69
C GLY A 477 -0.37 8.63 -43.73
N GLN A 478 -1.10 9.65 -43.26
CA GLN A 478 -0.64 10.56 -42.21
C GLN A 478 -1.42 10.29 -40.93
N PHE A 479 -0.71 9.85 -39.90
CA PHE A 479 -1.30 9.42 -38.64
C PHE A 479 -0.83 10.31 -37.50
N ARG A 480 -1.76 10.66 -36.61
CA ARG A 480 -1.45 11.23 -35.30
C ARG A 480 -1.33 10.09 -34.31
N VAL A 481 -0.34 10.18 -33.43
CA VAL A 481 -0.13 9.23 -32.35
C VAL A 481 -0.28 9.95 -31.02
N ALA A 482 -1.24 9.49 -30.22
CA ALA A 482 -1.42 10.00 -28.86
C ALA A 482 -0.14 9.80 -28.03
N PRO A 483 0.10 10.63 -26.99
CA PRO A 483 1.18 10.41 -26.04
C PRO A 483 1.17 9.02 -25.43
N ALA A 484 2.35 8.46 -25.19
CA ALA A 484 2.49 7.40 -24.20
C ALA A 484 2.20 7.99 -22.82
N ARG A 485 1.55 7.20 -21.95
CA ARG A 485 1.17 7.61 -20.61
C ARG A 485 1.68 6.61 -19.59
N VAL A 486 2.04 7.13 -18.43
CA VAL A 486 2.40 6.34 -17.27
C VAL A 486 1.71 6.91 -16.03
N GLU A 487 1.18 6.05 -15.18
CA GLU A 487 0.58 6.44 -13.91
C GLU A 487 0.75 5.36 -12.85
N ARG A 488 0.76 5.77 -11.57
CA ARG A 488 0.59 4.84 -10.46
C ARG A 488 -0.89 4.44 -10.39
N MET A 489 -1.18 3.14 -10.43
CA MET A 489 -2.56 2.65 -10.51
C MET A 489 -3.43 3.05 -9.31
N TYR A 490 -2.83 3.22 -8.13
CA TYR A 490 -3.53 3.55 -6.88
C TYR A 490 -3.33 5.02 -6.43
N GLU A 491 -2.49 5.77 -7.14
CA GLU A 491 -2.25 7.21 -6.94
C GLU A 491 -2.26 7.92 -8.31
N PRO A 492 -3.40 7.99 -9.02
CA PRO A 492 -3.45 8.43 -10.42
C PRO A 492 -3.06 9.90 -10.64
N ASP A 493 -2.95 10.68 -9.57
CA ASP A 493 -2.41 12.04 -9.62
C ASP A 493 -0.89 12.04 -9.88
N VAL A 494 -0.19 10.95 -9.54
CA VAL A 494 1.21 10.70 -9.89
C VAL A 494 1.27 10.06 -11.27
N ARG A 495 1.30 10.90 -12.29
CA ARG A 495 1.31 10.50 -13.69
C ARG A 495 2.24 11.36 -14.55
N ALA A 496 2.64 10.83 -15.68
CA ALA A 496 3.40 11.53 -16.72
C ALA A 496 2.95 11.07 -18.12
N ASN A 497 3.27 11.87 -19.13
CA ASN A 497 3.06 11.50 -20.52
C ASN A 497 4.17 12.03 -21.42
N SER A 498 4.45 11.31 -22.50
CA SER A 498 5.35 11.77 -23.57
C SER A 498 4.73 12.95 -24.35
N ALA A 499 5.48 13.52 -25.28
CA ALA A 499 4.85 14.31 -26.34
C ALA A 499 4.02 13.42 -27.28
N SER A 500 2.99 14.00 -27.91
CA SER A 500 2.31 13.37 -29.07
C SER A 500 3.26 13.30 -30.25
N ALA A 501 3.08 12.32 -31.13
CA ALA A 501 3.88 12.17 -32.35
C ALA A 501 3.01 12.21 -33.61
N GLY A 502 3.64 12.52 -34.74
CA GLY A 502 3.06 12.36 -36.08
C GLY A 502 3.86 11.32 -36.86
N MET A 503 3.18 10.53 -37.69
CA MET A 503 3.82 9.54 -38.55
C MET A 503 3.25 9.59 -39.95
N THR A 504 4.10 9.95 -40.91
CA THR A 504 3.78 9.89 -42.34
C THR A 504 4.37 8.60 -42.90
N ILE A 505 3.50 7.71 -43.36
CA ILE A 505 3.86 6.43 -43.96
C ILE A 505 3.64 6.54 -45.47
N LEU A 506 4.70 6.30 -46.24
CA LEU A 506 4.68 6.25 -47.69
C LEU A 506 4.49 4.80 -48.17
N ASP A 507 4.02 4.65 -49.41
CA ASP A 507 4.04 3.35 -50.07
C ASP A 507 5.49 2.93 -50.39
N LYS A 508 5.70 1.64 -50.58
CA LYS A 508 7.03 1.04 -50.70
C LYS A 508 7.78 1.52 -51.94
#